data_AF-A0A8T7KYQ4-F1
#
_entry.id   AF-A0A8T7KYQ4-F1
#
_cell.length_a   1.000
_cell.length_b   1.000
_cell.length_c   1.000
_cell.angle_alpha   90.00
_cell.angle_beta   90.00
_cell.angle_gamma   90.00
#
_symmetry.space_group_name_H-M   'P 1'
#
loop_
_entity.id
_entity.type
_entity.pdbx_description
1 polymer ?
#
loop_
_entity_poly.entity_id
_entity_poly.type
_entity_poly.pdbx_seq_one_letter_code
_entity_poly.pdbx_strand_id
1 'polypeptide(L)'
;MNATFLSNFMRLALQKTGADRAMATDGNLSIVATINLEQADLLSSQFAGIEAIRQALDEGEPIITNNAVMDPTRAPVTNTNFSNLRVVVVIPVEEYGAVYLDQHIRKGVIPKEVVNRLWMVAGWVVNKQQMDIGPDELEAVYEQTESL
;
A
#
# COMPACT_ATOMS: atom_id res chain seq x y z
N MET A 1 8.05 14.55 10.98
CA MET A 1 6.59 14.79 11.01
C MET A 1 5.88 13.89 10.00
N ASN A 2 6.16 13.97 8.69
CA ASN A 2 5.58 13.05 7.68
C ASN A 2 5.69 11.54 8.02
N ALA A 3 6.84 11.10 8.53
CA ALA A 3 7.05 9.70 8.92
C ALA A 3 6.02 9.15 9.93
N THR A 4 5.55 9.99 10.85
CA THR A 4 4.55 9.60 11.86
C THR A 4 3.19 9.37 11.22
N PHE A 5 2.73 10.31 10.39
CA PHE A 5 1.49 10.17 9.64
C PHE A 5 1.51 8.93 8.74
N LEU A 6 2.54 8.76 7.91
CA LEU A 6 2.65 7.59 7.03
C LEU A 6 2.64 6.26 7.81
N SER A 7 3.28 6.22 8.99
CA SER A 7 3.26 5.05 9.85
C SER A 7 1.88 4.77 10.45
N ASN A 8 1.16 5.81 10.89
CA ASN A 8 -0.19 5.68 11.43
C ASN A 8 -1.20 5.30 10.34
N PHE A 9 -1.10 5.95 9.18
CA PHE A 9 -1.94 5.66 8.02
C PHE A 9 -1.70 4.23 7.50
N MET A 10 -0.44 3.76 7.46
CA MET A 10 -0.11 2.37 7.14
C MET A 10 -0.80 1.37 8.09
N ARG A 11 -0.82 1.66 9.40
CA ARG A 11 -1.49 0.81 10.39
C ARG A 11 -3.00 0.78 10.19
N LEU A 12 -3.61 1.94 9.96
CA LEU A 12 -5.03 2.06 9.62
C LEU A 12 -5.33 1.25 8.34
N ALA A 13 -4.55 1.43 7.29
CA ALA A 13 -4.71 0.74 6.02
C ALA A 13 -4.60 -0.79 6.18
N LEU A 14 -3.61 -1.27 6.93
CA LEU A 14 -3.47 -2.70 7.26
C LEU A 14 -4.70 -3.22 8.02
N GLN A 15 -5.18 -2.48 9.02
CA GLN A 15 -6.36 -2.85 9.80
C GLN A 15 -7.64 -2.93 8.95
N LYS A 16 -7.87 -1.94 8.07
CA LYS A 16 -9.08 -1.87 7.24
C LYS A 16 -9.08 -2.86 6.08
N THR A 17 -7.91 -3.18 5.54
CA THR A 17 -7.78 -4.12 4.42
C THR A 17 -7.63 -5.57 4.88
N GLY A 18 -7.11 -5.80 6.08
CA GLY A 18 -6.76 -7.15 6.54
C GLY A 18 -5.55 -7.75 5.80
N ALA A 19 -4.73 -6.91 5.14
CA ALA A 19 -3.55 -7.36 4.44
C ALA A 19 -2.55 -8.07 5.37
N ASP A 20 -1.67 -8.90 4.81
CA ASP A 20 -0.70 -9.66 5.61
C ASP A 20 0.49 -8.78 6.03
N ARG A 21 0.91 -7.92 5.10
CA ARG A 21 2.13 -7.12 5.20
C ARG A 21 1.84 -5.70 4.74
N ALA A 22 2.58 -4.76 5.32
CA ALA A 22 2.52 -3.37 4.92
C ALA A 22 3.90 -2.73 4.95
N MET A 23 4.08 -1.71 4.12
CA MET A 23 5.26 -0.86 4.10
C MET A 23 4.86 0.57 3.79
N ALA A 24 5.41 1.53 4.51
CA ALA A 24 5.32 2.94 4.22
C ALA A 24 6.65 3.44 3.65
N THR A 25 6.61 4.20 2.57
CA THR A 25 7.79 4.86 1.98
C THR A 25 7.56 6.36 1.87
N ASP A 26 8.63 7.14 1.94
CA ASP A 26 8.59 8.55 1.56
C ASP A 26 8.58 8.75 0.03
N GLY A 27 8.49 10.00 -0.43
CA GLY A 27 8.53 10.34 -1.85
C GLY A 27 9.84 10.01 -2.57
N ASN A 28 10.92 9.71 -1.83
CA ASN A 28 12.19 9.24 -2.37
C ASN A 28 12.31 7.70 -2.34
N LEU A 29 11.22 6.99 -2.05
CA LEU A 29 11.16 5.54 -1.88
C LEU A 29 11.97 5.02 -0.68
N SER A 30 12.33 5.89 0.26
CA SER A 30 12.98 5.46 1.50
C SER A 30 11.93 4.84 2.41
N ILE A 31 12.25 3.68 2.99
CA ILE A 31 11.34 2.97 3.89
C ILE A 31 11.21 3.76 5.20
N VAL A 32 9.98 4.12 5.53
CA VAL A 32 9.60 4.80 6.77
C VAL A 32 9.24 3.78 7.85
N ALA A 33 8.45 2.77 7.50
CA ALA A 33 8.00 1.73 8.40
C ALA A 33 7.60 0.45 7.65
N THR A 34 7.65 -0.69 8.32
CA THR A 34 7.15 -1.97 7.80
C THR A 34 6.37 -2.73 8.87
N ILE A 35 5.47 -3.60 8.43
CA ILE A 35 4.79 -4.60 9.26
C ILE A 35 4.83 -5.93 8.52
N ASN A 36 5.33 -6.97 9.19
CA ASN A 36 5.46 -8.34 8.67
C ASN A 36 6.20 -8.46 7.33
N LEU A 37 7.08 -7.50 7.02
CA LEU A 37 7.93 -7.49 5.85
C LEU A 37 9.39 -7.43 6.30
N GLU A 38 10.15 -8.48 6.02
CA GLU A 38 11.54 -8.59 6.46
C GLU A 38 12.50 -7.99 5.43
N GLN A 39 13.70 -7.61 5.88
CA GLN A 39 14.73 -7.06 4.99
C GLN A 39 15.11 -8.04 3.86
N ALA A 40 15.07 -9.34 4.13
CA ALA A 40 15.33 -10.37 3.12
C ALA A 40 14.26 -10.39 2.01
N ASP A 41 12.99 -10.11 2.33
CA ASP A 41 11.90 -10.02 1.34
C ASP A 41 12.14 -8.82 0.41
N LEU A 42 12.53 -7.67 0.99
CA LEU A 42 12.78 -6.41 0.29
C LEU A 42 13.96 -6.47 -0.68
N LEU A 43 15.00 -7.23 -0.32
CA LEU A 43 16.19 -7.42 -1.14
C LEU A 43 16.01 -8.53 -2.19
N SER A 44 14.88 -9.25 -2.17
CA SER A 44 14.63 -10.30 -3.14
C SER A 44 14.42 -9.70 -4.53
N SER A 45 14.96 -10.36 -5.56
CA SER A 45 14.71 -9.98 -6.96
C SER A 45 13.26 -10.14 -7.42
N GLN A 46 12.37 -10.56 -6.51
CA GLN A 46 10.94 -10.78 -6.74
C GLN A 46 10.07 -9.72 -6.05
N PHE A 47 10.68 -8.75 -5.36
CA PHE A 47 9.94 -7.67 -4.75
C PHE A 47 9.43 -6.68 -5.82
N ALA A 48 8.27 -6.97 -6.38
CA ALA A 48 7.58 -6.12 -7.37
C ALA A 48 6.95 -4.84 -6.77
N GLY A 49 7.14 -4.60 -5.46
CA GLY A 49 6.51 -3.49 -4.77
C GLY A 49 7.08 -2.12 -5.15
N ILE A 50 8.37 -2.03 -5.53
CA ILE A 50 8.99 -0.75 -5.86
C ILE A 50 8.40 -0.14 -7.14
N GLU A 51 8.20 -0.95 -8.18
CA GLU A 51 7.60 -0.50 -9.43
C GLU A 51 6.17 -0.02 -9.21
N ALA A 52 5.38 -0.76 -8.44
CA ALA A 52 4.01 -0.37 -8.10
C ALA A 52 3.99 0.93 -7.25
N ILE A 53 4.95 1.11 -6.34
CA ILE A 53 5.07 2.34 -5.56
C ILE A 53 5.41 3.54 -6.45
N ARG A 54 6.39 3.40 -7.33
CA ARG A 54 6.73 4.45 -8.29
C ARG A 54 5.55 4.82 -9.16
N GLN A 55 4.86 3.82 -9.72
CA GLN A 55 3.69 4.05 -10.55
C GLN A 55 2.60 4.82 -9.78
N ALA A 56 2.29 4.43 -8.54
CA ALA A 56 1.29 5.12 -7.74
C ALA A 56 1.67 6.57 -7.42
N LEU A 57 2.96 6.82 -7.14
CA LEU A 57 3.47 8.17 -6.89
C LEU A 57 3.45 9.05 -8.15
N ASP A 58 3.78 8.47 -9.31
CA ASP A 58 3.82 9.18 -10.60
C ASP A 58 2.40 9.49 -11.10
N GLU A 59 1.45 8.56 -10.97
CA GLU A 59 0.06 8.72 -11.41
C GLU A 59 -0.79 9.48 -10.39
N GLY A 60 -0.39 9.50 -9.12
CA GLY A 60 -1.15 10.11 -8.02
C GLY A 60 -2.40 9.33 -7.62
N GLU A 61 -2.62 8.14 -8.17
CA GLU A 61 -3.79 7.28 -7.90
C GLU A 61 -3.41 5.90 -7.35
N PRO A 62 -4.34 5.19 -6.68
CA PRO A 62 -4.04 3.88 -6.10
C PRO A 62 -3.80 2.82 -7.16
N ILE A 63 -2.72 2.05 -7.01
CA ILE A 63 -2.37 0.93 -7.89
C ILE A 63 -2.80 -0.37 -7.24
N ILE A 64 -3.54 -1.19 -7.98
CA ILE A 64 -3.92 -2.56 -7.59
C ILE A 64 -3.30 -3.52 -8.60
N THR A 65 -2.38 -4.37 -8.15
CA THR A 65 -1.65 -5.31 -9.00
C THR A 65 -1.39 -6.62 -8.26
N ASN A 66 -0.49 -7.45 -8.77
CA ASN A 66 -0.04 -8.68 -8.13
C ASN A 66 1.48 -8.83 -8.26
N ASN A 67 2.04 -9.77 -7.49
CA ASN A 67 3.46 -10.07 -7.50
C ASN A 67 3.91 -10.99 -8.66
N ALA A 68 3.05 -11.27 -9.65
CA ALA A 68 3.45 -12.09 -10.78
C ALA A 68 4.38 -11.29 -11.70
N VAL A 69 5.60 -11.78 -11.85
CA VAL A 69 6.57 -11.22 -12.81
C VAL A 69 6.07 -11.50 -14.23
N MET A 70 5.56 -10.47 -14.90
CA MET A 70 5.31 -10.51 -16.35
C MET A 70 6.63 -10.24 -17.09
N ASP A 71 7.54 -11.22 -17.11
CA ASP A 71 8.69 -11.16 -18.01
C ASP A 71 8.31 -11.77 -19.36
N PRO A 72 8.08 -10.97 -20.43
CA PRO A 72 7.71 -11.48 -21.74
C PRO A 72 8.83 -12.27 -22.43
N THR A 73 10.08 -12.17 -21.95
CA THR A 73 11.22 -12.95 -22.49
C THR A 73 11.33 -14.33 -21.84
N ARG A 74 10.63 -14.53 -20.72
CA ARG A 74 10.40 -15.84 -20.09
C ARG A 74 9.05 -16.36 -20.54
N ALA A 75 9.02 -16.94 -21.75
CA ALA A 75 7.93 -17.84 -22.16
C ALA A 75 7.59 -18.78 -20.98
N PRO A 76 6.32 -19.10 -20.70
CA PRO A 76 5.90 -19.75 -19.46
C PRO A 76 6.32 -21.22 -19.44
N VAL A 77 7.61 -21.47 -19.26
CA VAL A 77 8.14 -22.76 -18.89
C VAL A 77 8.13 -22.78 -17.38
N THR A 78 7.41 -23.74 -16.82
CA THR A 78 7.34 -24.12 -15.41
C THR A 78 6.50 -23.25 -14.46
N ASN A 79 5.25 -23.70 -14.27
CA ASN A 79 4.60 -23.82 -12.96
C ASN A 79 4.69 -22.57 -12.07
N THR A 80 4.07 -21.47 -12.50
CA THR A 80 3.72 -20.37 -11.58
C THR A 80 2.88 -20.99 -10.48
N ASN A 81 3.50 -21.20 -9.33
CA ASN A 81 2.84 -21.77 -8.17
C ASN A 81 1.83 -20.70 -7.73
N PHE A 82 0.59 -20.76 -8.24
CA PHE A 82 -0.55 -19.93 -7.83
C PHE A 82 -0.72 -19.94 -6.31
N SER A 83 -0.13 -20.94 -5.65
CA SER A 83 0.06 -21.01 -4.21
C SER A 83 0.75 -19.81 -3.58
N ASN A 84 1.50 -18.99 -4.32
CA ASN A 84 2.27 -17.86 -3.80
C ASN A 84 1.87 -16.53 -4.44
N LEU A 85 0.75 -16.51 -5.18
CA LEU A 85 0.24 -15.27 -5.79
C LEU A 85 -0.28 -14.34 -4.69
N ARG A 86 0.17 -13.09 -4.74
CA ARG A 86 -0.15 -12.04 -3.77
C ARG A 86 -0.72 -10.84 -4.51
N VAL A 87 -1.79 -10.29 -3.96
CA VAL A 87 -2.37 -9.01 -4.39
C VAL A 87 -1.59 -7.91 -3.72
N VAL A 88 -1.20 -6.93 -4.51
CA VAL A 88 -0.48 -5.73 -4.10
C VAL A 88 -1.41 -4.55 -4.27
N VAL A 89 -1.52 -3.73 -3.24
CA VAL A 89 -2.21 -2.44 -3.30
C VAL A 89 -1.23 -1.37 -2.85
N VAL A 90 -1.11 -0.30 -3.64
CA VAL A 90 -0.38 0.90 -3.24
C VAL A 90 -1.33 2.07 -3.20
N ILE A 91 -1.31 2.82 -2.10
CA ILE A 91 -2.07 4.05 -1.93
C ILE A 91 -1.06 5.20 -1.85
N PRO A 92 -1.02 6.10 -2.84
CA PRO A 92 -0.15 7.26 -2.79
C PRO A 92 -0.68 8.28 -1.78
N VAL A 93 0.25 9.01 -1.17
CA VAL A 93 0.01 10.15 -0.30
C VAL A 93 0.79 11.30 -0.93
N GLU A 94 0.07 12.13 -1.69
CA GLU A 94 0.62 13.18 -2.55
C GLU A 94 1.67 14.05 -1.84
N GLU A 95 2.83 14.28 -2.47
CA GLU A 95 4.00 14.98 -1.91
C GLU A 95 4.71 14.32 -0.70
N TYR A 96 4.11 13.30 -0.07
CA TYR A 96 4.62 12.72 1.17
C TYR A 96 5.20 11.32 0.99
N GLY A 97 4.63 10.49 0.12
CA GLY A 97 5.07 9.11 -0.07
C GLY A 97 3.93 8.15 -0.41
N ALA A 98 4.03 6.90 0.02
CA ALA A 98 3.03 5.89 -0.29
C ALA A 98 2.94 4.80 0.78
N VAL A 99 1.79 4.13 0.82
CA VAL A 99 1.58 2.91 1.60
C VAL A 99 1.39 1.74 0.66
N TYR A 100 2.27 0.76 0.77
CA TYR A 100 2.21 -0.55 0.13
C TYR A 100 1.54 -1.55 1.07
N LEU A 101 0.61 -2.32 0.53
CA LEU A 101 -0.11 -3.41 1.17
C LEU A 101 0.01 -4.67 0.33
N ASP A 102 0.17 -5.78 1.02
CA ASP A 102 0.38 -7.06 0.37
C ASP A 102 -0.42 -8.16 1.09
N GLN A 103 -1.24 -8.86 0.32
CA GLN A 103 -2.08 -9.94 0.78
C GLN A 103 -1.95 -11.17 -0.10
N HIS A 104 -1.88 -12.34 0.52
CA HIS A 104 -2.00 -13.58 -0.22
C HIS A 104 -3.39 -13.71 -0.86
N ILE A 105 -3.47 -13.98 -2.18
CA ILE A 105 -4.76 -14.07 -2.88
C ILE A 105 -5.72 -15.13 -2.31
N ARG A 106 -5.19 -16.14 -1.62
CA ARG A 106 -5.96 -17.18 -0.92
C ARG A 106 -6.81 -16.63 0.23
N LYS A 107 -6.47 -15.46 0.78
CA LYS A 107 -7.26 -14.75 1.80
C LYS A 107 -8.33 -13.84 1.20
N GLY A 108 -8.46 -13.83 -0.12
CA GLY A 108 -9.34 -12.93 -0.87
C GLY A 108 -8.57 -11.78 -1.51
N VAL A 109 -9.32 -10.83 -2.07
CA VAL A 109 -8.82 -9.58 -2.64
C VAL A 109 -9.20 -8.42 -1.73
N ILE A 110 -8.40 -7.35 -1.76
CA ILE A 110 -8.73 -6.10 -1.06
C ILE A 110 -9.83 -5.39 -1.87
N PRO A 111 -11.02 -5.10 -1.30
CA PRO A 111 -12.11 -4.46 -2.03
C PRO A 111 -11.72 -3.05 -2.50
N LYS A 112 -12.10 -2.70 -3.74
CA LYS A 112 -11.76 -1.41 -4.34
C LYS A 112 -12.33 -0.24 -3.53
N GLU A 113 -13.51 -0.43 -2.94
CA GLU A 113 -14.19 0.56 -2.11
C GLU A 113 -13.36 0.93 -0.88
N VAL A 114 -12.72 -0.07 -0.25
CA VAL A 114 -11.82 0.15 0.90
C VAL A 114 -10.58 0.93 0.47
N VAL A 115 -9.99 0.58 -0.68
CA VAL A 115 -8.82 1.30 -1.24
C VAL A 115 -9.17 2.76 -1.54
N ASN A 116 -10.30 3.00 -2.20
CA ASN A 116 -10.78 4.35 -2.52
C ASN A 116 -11.03 5.17 -1.24
N ARG A 117 -11.62 4.57 -0.21
CA ARG A 117 -11.82 5.25 1.08
C ARG A 117 -10.51 5.63 1.74
N LEU A 118 -9.55 4.71 1.81
CA LEU A 118 -8.22 5.00 2.35
C LEU A 118 -7.53 6.12 1.56
N TRP A 119 -7.64 6.12 0.23
CA TRP A 119 -7.09 7.17 -0.60
C TRP A 119 -7.75 8.53 -0.35
N MET A 120 -9.07 8.57 -0.17
CA MET A 120 -9.78 9.79 0.25
C MET A 120 -9.34 10.28 1.64
N VAL A 121 -9.10 9.39 2.60
CA VAL A 121 -8.54 9.77 3.91
C VAL A 121 -7.16 10.40 3.75
N ALA A 122 -6.27 9.80 2.97
CA ALA A 122 -4.95 10.35 2.69
C ALA A 122 -5.07 11.76 2.09
N GLY A 123 -5.89 11.93 1.06
CA GLY A 123 -6.14 13.23 0.43
C GLY A 123 -6.74 14.25 1.40
N TRP A 124 -7.65 13.84 2.28
CA TRP A 124 -8.23 14.73 3.29
C TRP A 124 -7.18 15.25 4.26
N VAL A 125 -6.31 14.37 4.78
CA VAL A 125 -5.24 14.76 5.72
C VAL A 125 -4.24 15.70 5.06
N VAL A 126 -3.86 15.41 3.80
CA VAL A 126 -3.01 16.28 2.98
C VAL A 126 -3.63 17.66 2.79
N ASN A 127 -4.88 17.72 2.35
CA ASN A 127 -5.60 18.97 2.12
C ASN A 127 -5.80 19.80 3.39
N LYS A 128 -5.92 19.16 4.55
CA LYS A 128 -6.02 19.84 5.85
C LYS A 128 -4.67 20.17 6.49
N GLN A 129 -3.56 19.70 5.89
CA GLN A 129 -2.20 19.82 6.42
C GLN A 129 -2.05 19.28 7.86
N GLN A 130 -2.83 18.25 8.21
CA GLN A 130 -2.86 17.66 9.56
C GLN A 130 -1.92 16.45 9.67
N MET A 131 -0.62 16.66 9.43
CA MET A 131 0.38 15.58 9.41
C MET A 131 0.74 15.00 10.79
N ASP A 132 0.23 15.60 11.87
CA ASP A 132 0.38 15.10 13.24
C ASP A 132 -0.89 14.37 13.72
N ILE A 133 -1.81 14.04 12.79
CA ILE A 133 -3.07 13.35 13.10
C ILE A 133 -2.83 12.02 13.83
N GLY A 134 -3.57 11.83 14.92
CA GLY A 134 -3.50 10.62 15.73
C GLY A 134 -4.20 9.42 15.08
N PRO A 135 -3.90 8.18 15.51
CA PRO A 135 -4.60 6.99 15.02
C PRO A 135 -6.13 7.05 15.18
N ASP A 136 -6.61 7.53 16.33
CA ASP A 136 -8.04 7.62 16.63
C ASP A 136 -8.77 8.65 15.74
N GLU A 137 -8.08 9.74 15.40
CA GLU A 137 -8.60 10.76 14.48
C GLU A 137 -8.61 10.25 13.04
N LEU A 138 -7.57 9.53 12.60
CA LEU A 138 -7.54 8.87 11.29
C LEU A 138 -8.69 7.88 11.13
N GLU A 139 -8.97 7.08 12.16
CA GLU A 139 -10.11 6.18 12.20
C GLU A 139 -11.42 6.96 12.04
N ALA A 140 -11.59 8.05 12.80
CA ALA A 140 -12.79 8.88 12.71
C ALA A 140 -13.00 9.48 11.31
N VAL A 141 -11.93 9.93 10.63
CA VAL A 141 -12.00 10.42 9.25
C VAL A 141 -12.41 9.28 8.30
N TYR A 142 -11.84 8.08 8.46
CA TYR A 142 -12.19 6.91 7.64
C TYR A 142 -13.69 6.55 7.75
N GLU A 143 -14.24 6.55 8.96
CA GLU A 143 -15.66 6.26 9.21
C GLU A 143 -16.58 7.35 8.61
N GLN A 144 -16.19 8.62 8.65
CA GLN A 144 -16.97 9.70 8.02
C GLN A 144 -16.98 9.64 6.49
N THR A 145 -15.94 9.05 5.90
CA THR A 145 -15.83 8.89 4.44
C THR A 145 -16.79 7.82 3.89
N GLU A 146 -17.54 7.12 4.75
CA GLU A 146 -18.58 6.15 4.36
C GLU A 146 -19.90 6.83 3.89
N SER A 147 -20.04 8.14 4.12
CA SER A 147 -21.28 8.91 3.91
C SER A 147 -21.26 9.88 2.72
N LEU A 148 -20.22 9.84 1.87
CA LEU A 148 -20.07 10.67 0.66
C LEU A 148 -20.30 9.84 -0.60
#